data_AF-A0A9W6UXJ2-F1
#
_entry.id   AF-A0A9W6UXJ2-F1
#
_cell.length_a   1.000
_cell.length_b   1.000
_cell.length_c   1.000
_cell.angle_alpha   90.00
_cell.angle_beta   90.00
_cell.angle_gamma   90.00
#
_symmetry.space_group_name_H-M   'P 1'
#
loop_
_entity.id
_entity.type
_entity.pdbx_description
1 polymer ?
#
loop_
_entity_poly.entity_id
_entity_poly.type
_entity_poly.pdbx_seq_one_letter_code
_entity_poly.pdbx_strand_id
1 'polypeptide(L)'
;MGVDGTGPGRPVVVLPVEAADGGPEWGRSPYRSMSEAERSALWRQRLHEAEAGLTRYLVSLDDQPQLAEWFALQGEIFADLPEESAPSAQWQRLFFRGQALMERFLVRRYGEQVLAAWAASNAEVHRTVEPDHGRGAADPIHRIARQAELYGSEYEFDDERPPGREHAELTITHCAIWDYREQARRSGVTITLASPCTYCTHALSANIRAKGFRPAYRLQSGPTGHGCHWEASAVTEGTEEGTGTR
;
A
#
# COMPACT_ATOMS: atom_id res chain seq x y z
N MET A 1 24.69 48.26 19.77
CA MET A 1 24.63 47.41 18.56
C MET A 1 25.01 46.01 18.97
N GLY A 2 24.12 45.04 18.76
CA GLY A 2 24.30 43.64 19.12
C GLY A 2 23.05 43.09 19.80
N VAL A 3 22.19 42.44 19.02
CA VAL A 3 21.24 41.43 19.51
C VAL A 3 21.25 40.27 18.53
N ASP A 4 21.78 39.14 19.01
CA ASP A 4 21.68 37.82 18.40
C ASP A 4 20.23 37.37 18.36
N GLY A 5 19.78 36.92 17.18
CA GLY A 5 18.44 36.39 16.95
C GLY A 5 18.47 34.91 16.62
N THR A 6 18.67 34.06 17.63
CA THR A 6 18.31 32.63 17.58
C THR A 6 16.78 32.50 17.56
N GLY A 7 16.21 32.16 16.40
CA GLY A 7 14.80 31.81 16.27
C GLY A 7 14.51 30.38 16.78
N PRO A 8 13.42 30.14 17.53
CA PRO A 8 13.14 28.84 18.11
C PRO A 8 12.59 27.86 17.07
N GLY A 9 13.17 26.66 17.05
CA GLY A 9 12.65 25.51 16.31
C GLY A 9 11.24 25.16 16.79
N ARG A 10 10.31 25.00 15.83
CA ARG A 10 8.95 24.52 16.12
C ARG A 10 9.05 23.08 16.64
N PRO A 11 8.42 22.75 17.79
CA PRO A 11 8.37 21.37 18.24
C PRO A 11 7.50 20.55 17.28
N VAL A 12 8.04 19.41 16.84
CA VAL A 12 7.28 18.35 16.19
C VAL A 12 6.42 17.71 17.28
N VAL A 13 5.12 17.96 17.23
CA VAL A 13 4.16 17.31 18.12
C VAL A 13 3.97 15.88 17.62
N VAL A 14 4.64 14.94 18.28
CA VAL A 14 4.30 13.51 18.21
C VAL A 14 3.10 13.32 19.12
N LEU A 15 1.92 13.11 18.55
CA LEU A 15 0.74 12.74 19.33
C LEU A 15 0.96 11.31 19.87
N PRO A 16 0.88 11.09 21.20
CA PRO A 16 0.88 9.75 21.75
C PRO A 16 -0.44 9.07 21.36
N VAL A 17 -0.35 7.84 20.85
CA VAL A 17 -1.50 6.94 20.77
C VAL A 17 -1.71 6.42 22.19
N GLU A 18 -2.65 7.03 22.92
CA GLU A 18 -3.06 6.53 24.23
C GLU A 18 -3.68 5.13 24.05
N ALA A 19 -3.12 4.15 24.75
CA ALA A 19 -3.73 2.84 24.90
C ALA A 19 -4.97 2.99 25.80
N ALA A 20 -6.15 2.85 25.21
CA ALA A 20 -7.40 2.81 25.98
C ALA A 20 -7.49 1.51 26.78
N ASP A 21 -7.66 1.66 28.08
CA ASP A 21 -7.72 0.61 29.10
C ASP A 21 -9.07 -0.14 29.08
N GLY A 22 -9.00 -1.48 29.21
CA GLY A 22 -9.96 -2.33 29.94
C GLY A 22 -11.46 -2.30 29.59
N GLY A 23 -11.86 -2.74 28.40
CA GLY A 23 -13.25 -3.15 28.10
C GLY A 23 -13.33 -4.64 27.74
N PRO A 24 -14.47 -5.33 27.94
CA PRO A 24 -14.58 -6.79 27.74
C PRO A 24 -14.28 -7.16 26.28
N GLU A 25 -13.29 -8.01 26.06
CA GLU A 25 -12.81 -8.49 24.75
C GLU A 25 -13.85 -9.36 24.04
N TRP A 26 -14.83 -8.72 23.41
CA TRP A 26 -15.66 -9.36 22.40
C TRP A 26 -15.16 -8.93 21.01
N GLY A 27 -14.51 -9.85 20.30
CA GLY A 27 -14.49 -9.84 18.83
C GLY A 27 -13.47 -8.93 18.15
N ARG A 28 -12.19 -8.90 18.58
CA ARG A 28 -11.14 -8.45 17.64
C ARG A 28 -11.06 -9.50 16.53
N SER A 29 -11.36 -9.10 15.29
CA SER A 29 -11.05 -9.90 14.10
C SER A 29 -9.60 -10.41 14.24
N PRO A 30 -9.30 -11.69 13.96
CA PRO A 30 -7.96 -12.26 14.15
C PRO A 30 -6.87 -11.45 13.43
N TYR A 31 -7.27 -10.65 12.43
CA TYR A 31 -6.43 -9.73 11.68
C TYR A 31 -6.26 -8.33 12.30
N ARG A 32 -6.71 -8.03 13.53
CA ARG A 32 -6.40 -6.77 14.25
C ARG A 32 -5.36 -6.97 15.36
N SER A 33 -4.40 -7.87 15.14
CA SER A 33 -3.48 -8.36 16.18
C SER A 33 -1.99 -8.33 15.82
N MET A 34 -1.58 -7.69 14.71
CA MET A 34 -0.15 -7.59 14.35
C MET A 34 0.64 -6.93 15.47
N SER A 35 1.59 -7.70 16.00
CA SER A 35 2.60 -7.25 16.94
C SER A 35 3.48 -6.17 16.33
N GLU A 36 4.19 -5.42 17.17
CA GLU A 36 5.09 -4.37 16.70
C GLU A 36 6.19 -4.93 15.78
N ALA A 37 6.74 -6.10 16.12
CA ALA A 37 7.75 -6.77 15.30
C ALA A 37 7.22 -7.15 13.91
N GLU A 38 6.00 -7.67 13.84
CA GLU A 38 5.33 -7.98 12.56
C GLU A 38 5.08 -6.71 11.74
N ARG A 39 4.68 -5.61 12.37
CA ARG A 39 4.51 -4.32 11.68
C ARG A 39 5.82 -3.78 11.13
N SER A 40 6.90 -3.80 11.93
CA SER A 40 8.24 -3.41 11.47
C SER A 40 8.73 -4.28 10.30
N ALA A 41 8.55 -5.60 10.39
CA ALA A 41 8.89 -6.52 9.30
C ALA A 41 8.07 -6.24 8.02
N LEU A 42 6.77 -6.00 8.16
CA LEU A 42 5.90 -5.74 7.02
C LEU A 42 6.24 -4.40 6.35
N TRP A 43 6.54 -3.34 7.11
CA TRP A 43 7.01 -2.08 6.53
C TRP A 43 8.29 -2.24 5.70
N ARG A 44 9.27 -2.98 6.23
CA ARG A 44 10.50 -3.30 5.50
C ARG A 44 10.22 -4.04 4.20
N GLN A 45 9.37 -5.06 4.27
CA GLN A 45 8.96 -5.82 3.08
C GLN A 45 8.28 -4.92 2.05
N ARG A 46 7.36 -4.04 2.47
CA ARG A 46 6.64 -3.13 1.56
C ARG A 46 7.57 -2.09 0.91
N LEU A 47 8.56 -1.60 1.64
CA LEU A 47 9.58 -0.72 1.07
C LEU A 47 10.42 -1.45 0.02
N HIS A 48 10.87 -2.67 0.32
CA HIS A 48 11.62 -3.50 -0.62
C HIS A 48 10.82 -3.79 -1.88
N GLU A 49 9.55 -4.21 -1.75
CA GLU A 49 8.67 -4.49 -2.89
C GLU A 49 8.50 -3.26 -3.80
N ALA A 50 8.31 -2.08 -3.22
CA ALA A 50 8.10 -0.85 -3.96
C ALA A 50 9.36 -0.40 -4.72
N GLU A 51 10.52 -0.48 -4.07
CA GLU A 51 11.80 -0.10 -4.66
C GLU A 51 12.26 -1.10 -5.73
N ALA A 52 12.17 -2.40 -5.46
CA ALA A 52 12.53 -3.43 -6.42
C ALA A 52 11.60 -3.40 -7.65
N GLY A 53 10.31 -3.16 -7.44
CA GLY A 53 9.36 -3.07 -8.54
C GLY A 53 9.51 -1.78 -9.37
N LEU A 54 9.95 -0.68 -8.77
CA LEU A 54 10.38 0.52 -9.50
C LEU A 54 11.65 0.24 -10.32
N THR A 55 12.67 -0.38 -9.72
CA THR A 55 13.90 -0.77 -10.43
C THR A 55 13.57 -1.62 -11.65
N ARG A 56 12.75 -2.66 -11.47
CA ARG A 56 12.27 -3.53 -12.54
C ARG A 56 11.54 -2.75 -13.62
N TYR A 57 10.72 -1.79 -13.24
CA TYR A 57 9.99 -0.95 -14.18
C TYR A 57 10.94 -0.08 -15.00
N LEU A 58 11.91 0.60 -14.38
CA LEU A 58 12.87 1.45 -15.09
C LEU A 58 13.75 0.64 -16.06
N VAL A 59 14.19 -0.55 -15.65
CA VAL A 59 14.92 -1.48 -16.56
C VAL A 59 14.07 -1.84 -17.78
N SER A 60 12.75 -1.98 -17.62
CA SER A 60 11.85 -2.29 -18.73
C SER A 60 11.64 -1.14 -19.74
N LEU A 61 12.03 0.09 -19.39
CA LEU A 61 11.91 1.26 -20.27
C LEU A 61 13.09 1.43 -21.23
N ASP A 62 14.16 0.65 -21.08
CA ASP A 62 15.37 0.66 -21.93
C ASP A 62 16.00 2.06 -22.16
N ASP A 63 15.90 2.94 -21.17
CA ASP A 63 16.37 4.34 -21.27
C ASP A 63 17.56 4.58 -20.30
N GLN A 64 18.76 4.44 -20.85
CA GLN A 64 20.07 4.45 -20.18
C GLN A 64 20.49 5.75 -19.43
N PRO A 65 20.06 6.98 -19.79
CA PRO A 65 20.38 8.21 -19.06
C PRO A 65 19.89 8.24 -17.61
N GLN A 66 19.07 7.27 -17.20
CA GLN A 66 18.36 7.24 -15.92
C GLN A 66 19.20 6.81 -14.72
N LEU A 67 20.34 6.13 -14.92
CA LEU A 67 21.04 5.44 -13.82
C LEU A 67 21.55 6.39 -12.73
N ALA A 68 22.11 7.55 -13.09
CA ALA A 68 22.63 8.49 -12.10
C ALA A 68 21.51 9.11 -11.25
N GLU A 69 20.40 9.50 -11.87
CA GLU A 69 19.24 10.06 -11.16
C GLU A 69 18.53 8.99 -10.32
N TRP A 70 18.50 7.75 -10.81
CA TRP A 70 18.01 6.60 -10.07
C TRP A 70 18.85 6.32 -8.83
N PHE A 71 20.18 6.29 -8.95
CA PHE A 71 21.07 6.09 -7.80
C PHE A 71 20.96 7.22 -6.77
N ALA A 72 20.82 8.47 -7.23
CA ALA A 72 20.56 9.59 -6.33
C ALA A 72 19.24 9.42 -5.57
N LEU A 73 18.17 9.01 -6.28
CA LEU A 73 16.87 8.71 -5.67
C LEU A 73 16.97 7.57 -4.65
N GLN A 74 17.65 6.47 -4.96
CA GLN A 74 17.87 5.37 -4.01
C GLN A 74 18.60 5.85 -2.76
N GLY A 75 19.62 6.70 -2.92
CA GLY A 75 20.30 7.34 -1.80
C GLY A 75 19.36 8.15 -0.90
N GLU A 76 18.44 8.93 -1.49
CA GLU A 76 17.42 9.69 -0.75
C GLU A 76 16.38 8.77 -0.07
N ILE A 77 15.95 7.70 -0.74
CA ILE A 77 15.00 6.73 -0.20
C ILE A 77 15.58 6.10 1.07
N PHE A 78 16.80 5.59 1.00
CA PHE A 78 17.46 4.84 2.07
C PHE A 78 18.33 5.68 3.00
N ALA A 79 18.29 7.02 2.88
CA ALA A 79 18.90 7.89 3.88
C ALA A 79 18.37 7.55 5.29
N ASP A 80 19.19 7.63 6.33
CA ASP A 80 18.73 7.35 7.71
C ASP A 80 18.07 5.96 7.89
N LEU A 81 18.55 4.95 7.15
CA LEU A 81 18.04 3.57 7.28
C LEU A 81 18.11 3.12 8.75
N PRO A 82 16.98 2.80 9.39
CA PRO A 82 16.98 2.42 10.79
C PRO A 82 17.54 1.01 10.97
N GLU A 83 18.01 0.71 12.18
CA GLU A 83 18.41 -0.66 12.54
C GLU A 83 17.24 -1.64 12.37
N GLU A 84 17.55 -2.91 12.11
CA GLU A 84 16.54 -3.95 11.91
C GLU A 84 15.54 -4.05 13.08
N SER A 85 16.03 -3.90 14.31
CA SER A 85 15.25 -3.93 15.55
C SER A 85 14.43 -2.66 15.81
N ALA A 86 14.49 -1.66 14.93
CA ALA A 86 13.84 -0.38 15.17
C ALA A 86 12.31 -0.49 15.25
N PRO A 87 11.68 0.37 16.07
CA PRO A 87 10.22 0.46 16.18
C PRO A 87 9.52 0.68 14.84
N SER A 88 8.30 0.17 14.73
CA SER A 88 7.49 0.21 13.51
C SER A 88 7.31 1.63 12.96
N ALA A 89 7.18 2.61 13.83
CA ALA A 89 7.04 4.02 13.45
C ALA A 89 8.24 4.57 12.66
N GLN A 90 9.46 4.06 12.87
CA GLN A 90 10.63 4.49 12.09
C GLN A 90 10.57 3.95 10.66
N TRP A 91 10.25 2.66 10.53
CA TRP A 91 10.07 2.00 9.23
C TRP A 91 8.88 2.58 8.44
N GLN A 92 7.79 2.91 9.11
CA GLN A 92 6.65 3.60 8.51
C GLN A 92 7.05 4.95 7.88
N ARG A 93 7.81 5.77 8.61
CA ARG A 93 8.28 7.07 8.10
C ARG A 93 9.16 6.89 6.87
N LEU A 94 10.09 5.93 6.92
CA LEU A 94 10.95 5.59 5.80
C LEU A 94 10.13 5.16 4.58
N PHE A 95 9.16 4.26 4.77
CA PHE A 95 8.27 3.80 3.72
C PHE A 95 7.49 4.96 3.07
N PHE A 96 6.84 5.82 3.85
CA PHE A 96 6.06 6.93 3.29
C PHE A 96 6.94 7.95 2.58
N ARG A 97 8.12 8.25 3.12
CA ARG A 97 9.10 9.10 2.42
C ARG A 97 9.52 8.46 1.10
N GLY A 98 9.89 7.19 1.11
CA GLY A 98 10.29 6.44 -0.08
C GLY A 98 9.19 6.42 -1.13
N GLN A 99 7.96 6.11 -0.74
CA GLN A 99 6.80 6.10 -1.64
C GLN A 99 6.57 7.48 -2.28
N ALA A 100 6.61 8.56 -1.49
CA ALA A 100 6.44 9.91 -2.02
C ALA A 100 7.57 10.31 -2.99
N LEU A 101 8.82 9.93 -2.69
CA LEU A 101 9.98 10.15 -3.57
C LEU A 101 9.83 9.40 -4.90
N MET A 102 9.42 8.14 -4.86
CA MET A 102 9.18 7.31 -6.05
C MET A 102 8.01 7.84 -6.90
N GLU A 103 6.88 8.16 -6.27
CA GLU A 103 5.71 8.76 -6.95
C GLU A 103 6.12 10.08 -7.63
N ARG A 104 6.84 10.96 -6.93
CA ARG A 104 7.33 12.24 -7.48
C ARG A 104 8.29 12.03 -8.64
N PHE A 105 9.22 11.08 -8.51
CA PHE A 105 10.20 10.77 -9.56
C PHE A 105 9.51 10.35 -10.86
N LEU A 106 8.54 9.44 -10.75
CA LEU A 106 7.77 8.90 -11.87
C LEU A 106 6.88 9.96 -12.51
N VAL A 107 6.01 10.61 -11.74
CA VAL A 107 5.02 11.52 -12.31
C VAL A 107 5.67 12.75 -12.93
N ARG A 108 6.76 13.27 -12.35
CA ARG A 108 7.49 14.41 -12.93
C ARG A 108 8.04 14.08 -14.33
N ARG A 109 8.40 12.82 -14.59
CA ARG A 109 9.04 12.40 -15.85
C ARG A 109 8.04 11.88 -16.87
N TYR A 110 7.09 11.06 -16.41
CA TYR A 110 6.22 10.27 -17.29
C TYR A 110 4.74 10.61 -17.14
N GLY A 111 4.36 11.53 -16.24
CA GLY A 111 2.96 11.85 -15.93
C GLY A 111 2.27 10.80 -15.06
N GLU A 112 1.02 11.05 -14.65
CA GLU A 112 0.28 10.19 -13.72
C GLU A 112 -0.08 8.81 -14.31
N GLN A 113 -0.20 8.72 -15.65
CA GLN A 113 -0.56 7.48 -16.36
C GLN A 113 0.45 6.34 -16.15
N VAL A 114 1.69 6.66 -15.77
CA VAL A 114 2.75 5.67 -15.53
C VAL A 114 2.48 4.80 -14.31
N LEU A 115 1.68 5.28 -13.37
CA LEU A 115 1.47 4.63 -12.07
C LEU A 115 0.83 3.25 -12.21
N ALA A 116 -0.01 3.04 -13.24
CA ALA A 116 -0.59 1.73 -13.51
C ALA A 116 0.48 0.71 -13.95
N ALA A 117 1.43 1.12 -14.79
CA ALA A 117 2.53 0.26 -15.24
C ALA A 117 3.51 -0.04 -14.11
N TRP A 118 3.84 0.96 -13.29
CA TRP A 118 4.64 0.76 -12.09
C TRP A 118 3.96 -0.18 -11.09
N ALA A 119 2.66 0.01 -10.83
CA ALA A 119 1.87 -0.89 -9.98
C ALA A 119 1.89 -2.35 -10.48
N ALA A 120 1.80 -2.56 -11.80
CA ALA A 120 1.94 -3.89 -12.39
C ALA A 120 3.34 -4.48 -12.18
N SER A 121 4.40 -3.68 -12.29
CA SER A 121 5.77 -4.11 -12.01
C SER A 121 5.97 -4.50 -10.54
N ASN A 122 5.41 -3.71 -9.61
CA ASN A 122 5.44 -4.03 -8.17
C ASN A 122 4.68 -5.34 -7.87
N ALA A 123 3.57 -5.59 -8.57
CA ALA A 123 2.80 -6.81 -8.40
C ALA A 123 3.57 -8.08 -8.83
N GLU A 124 4.46 -7.98 -9.83
CA GLU A 124 5.35 -9.09 -10.21
C GLU A 124 6.41 -9.39 -9.15
N VAL A 125 6.96 -8.35 -8.51
CA VAL A 125 7.86 -8.54 -7.36
C VAL A 125 7.09 -9.19 -6.22
N HIS A 126 5.92 -8.66 -5.88
CA HIS A 126 5.02 -9.25 -4.87
C HIS A 126 4.75 -10.74 -5.15
N ARG A 127 4.40 -11.11 -6.39
CA ARG A 127 4.15 -12.49 -6.78
C ARG A 127 5.32 -13.42 -6.47
N THR A 128 6.54 -12.90 -6.56
CA THR A 128 7.78 -13.63 -6.32
C THR A 128 8.13 -13.74 -4.84
N VAL A 129 7.93 -12.67 -4.06
CA VAL A 129 8.40 -12.59 -2.67
C VAL A 129 7.36 -13.01 -1.63
N GLU A 130 6.06 -12.98 -1.97
CA GLU A 130 4.99 -13.40 -1.07
C GLU A 130 4.52 -14.82 -1.41
N PRO A 131 4.63 -15.78 -0.48
CA PRO A 131 4.23 -17.16 -0.72
C PRO A 131 2.72 -17.27 -0.96
N ASP A 132 2.33 -18.24 -1.77
CA ASP A 132 0.94 -18.69 -1.83
C ASP A 132 0.69 -19.61 -0.63
N HIS A 133 -0.38 -19.34 0.10
CA HIS A 133 -0.77 -20.16 1.25
C HIS A 133 -1.83 -21.20 0.86
N GLY A 134 -2.09 -21.34 -0.45
CA GLY A 134 -3.02 -22.31 -1.00
C GLY A 134 -4.49 -21.99 -0.72
N ARG A 135 -4.83 -20.74 -0.35
CA ARG A 135 -6.22 -20.35 -0.03
C ARG A 135 -6.98 -19.77 -1.22
N GLY A 136 -6.37 -19.73 -2.41
CA GLY A 136 -6.99 -19.21 -3.63
C GLY A 136 -7.27 -17.71 -3.51
N ALA A 137 -8.46 -17.25 -3.93
CA ALA A 137 -8.86 -15.84 -3.93
C ALA A 137 -8.73 -15.17 -2.56
N ALA A 138 -8.84 -15.95 -1.47
CA ALA A 138 -8.60 -15.47 -0.12
C ALA A 138 -7.18 -14.93 0.10
N ASP A 139 -6.14 -15.46 -0.55
CA ASP A 139 -4.75 -15.02 -0.32
C ASP A 139 -4.50 -13.53 -0.63
N PRO A 140 -4.82 -13.01 -1.83
CA PRO A 140 -4.66 -11.59 -2.12
C PRO A 140 -5.59 -10.71 -1.27
N ILE A 141 -6.79 -11.18 -0.87
CA ILE A 141 -7.68 -10.41 0.01
C ILE A 141 -7.11 -10.29 1.43
N HIS A 142 -6.57 -11.38 1.99
CA HIS A 142 -5.89 -11.32 3.29
C HIS A 142 -4.66 -10.41 3.27
N ARG A 143 -3.96 -10.31 2.13
CA ARG A 143 -2.90 -9.31 1.95
C ARG A 143 -3.44 -7.88 2.05
N ILE A 144 -4.60 -7.59 1.46
CA ILE A 144 -5.24 -6.26 1.59
C ILE A 144 -5.60 -5.99 3.05
N ALA A 145 -6.17 -6.98 3.77
CA ALA A 145 -6.49 -6.85 5.19
C ALA A 145 -5.24 -6.54 6.04
N ARG A 146 -4.13 -7.26 5.82
CA ARG A 146 -2.85 -6.97 6.49
C ARG A 146 -2.32 -5.58 6.16
N GLN A 147 -2.48 -5.12 4.91
CA GLN A 147 -2.08 -3.77 4.52
C GLN A 147 -2.95 -2.69 5.20
N ALA A 148 -4.25 -2.92 5.29
CA ALA A 148 -5.19 -2.04 5.98
C ALA A 148 -4.83 -1.95 7.47
N GLU A 149 -4.58 -3.08 8.12
CA GLU A 149 -4.13 -3.11 9.51
C GLU A 149 -2.79 -2.38 9.71
N LEU A 150 -1.83 -2.56 8.79
CA LEU A 150 -0.52 -1.89 8.85
C LEU A 150 -0.68 -0.36 8.82
N TYR A 151 -1.64 0.14 8.04
CA TYR A 151 -1.99 1.56 7.96
C TYR A 151 -2.85 2.07 9.12
N GLY A 152 -3.37 1.18 9.97
CA GLY A 152 -4.32 1.56 11.02
C GLY A 152 -5.74 1.80 10.48
N SER A 153 -6.08 1.26 9.32
CA SER A 153 -7.43 1.30 8.74
C SER A 153 -8.38 0.36 9.46
N GLU A 154 -9.66 0.70 9.44
CA GLU A 154 -10.73 -0.20 9.88
C GLU A 154 -11.28 -0.99 8.69
N TYR A 155 -11.52 -2.28 8.91
CA TYR A 155 -12.05 -3.17 7.88
C TYR A 155 -12.79 -4.36 8.51
N GLU A 156 -13.56 -5.03 7.66
CA GLU A 156 -14.39 -6.20 7.95
C GLU A 156 -14.43 -7.15 6.75
N PHE A 157 -14.56 -8.45 7.04
CA PHE A 157 -14.89 -9.46 6.06
C PHE A 157 -16.41 -9.68 6.07
N ASP A 158 -16.99 -10.12 4.95
CA ASP A 158 -18.40 -10.52 4.92
C ASP A 158 -18.55 -11.85 5.69
N ASP A 159 -19.24 -11.81 6.83
CA ASP A 159 -19.51 -12.99 7.67
C ASP A 159 -20.48 -13.98 7.00
N GLU A 160 -21.35 -13.51 6.10
CA GLU A 160 -22.29 -14.35 5.36
C GLU A 160 -21.59 -15.07 4.19
N ARG A 161 -20.52 -14.48 3.67
CA ARG A 161 -19.70 -15.03 2.58
C ARG A 161 -18.21 -14.97 2.94
N PRO A 162 -17.77 -15.86 3.84
CA PRO A 162 -16.37 -15.87 4.29
C PRO A 162 -15.41 -16.13 3.11
N PRO A 163 -14.19 -15.58 3.16
CA PRO A 163 -13.19 -15.76 2.10
C PRO A 163 -12.93 -17.21 1.73
N GLY A 164 -13.10 -17.54 0.45
CA GLY A 164 -12.89 -18.87 -0.10
C GLY A 164 -11.86 -18.92 -1.24
N ARG A 165 -11.72 -20.12 -1.83
CA ARG A 165 -10.77 -20.36 -2.93
C ARG A 165 -11.16 -19.66 -4.24
N GLU A 166 -12.45 -19.64 -4.55
CA GLU A 166 -12.96 -19.10 -5.81
C GLU A 166 -13.35 -17.63 -5.73
N HIS A 167 -13.69 -17.15 -4.53
CA HIS A 167 -14.14 -15.80 -4.28
C HIS A 167 -13.79 -15.38 -2.86
N ALA A 168 -13.35 -14.14 -2.70
CA ALA A 168 -13.15 -13.50 -1.41
C ALA A 168 -13.37 -12.00 -1.52
N GLU A 169 -13.90 -11.40 -0.46
CA GLU A 169 -14.18 -9.97 -0.39
C GLU A 169 -13.76 -9.37 0.95
N LEU A 170 -13.54 -8.06 0.96
CA LEU A 170 -13.13 -7.28 2.12
C LEU A 170 -13.68 -5.86 1.98
N THR A 171 -14.22 -5.31 3.07
CA THR A 171 -14.63 -3.91 3.14
C THR A 171 -13.71 -3.17 4.11
N ILE A 172 -13.01 -2.15 3.61
CA ILE A 172 -12.32 -1.15 4.42
C ILE A 172 -13.33 -0.04 4.73
N THR A 173 -13.87 -0.03 5.95
CA THR A 173 -14.90 0.92 6.40
C THR A 173 -14.32 2.30 6.73
N HIS A 174 -13.03 2.36 7.07
CA HIS A 174 -12.30 3.61 7.28
C HIS A 174 -10.84 3.51 6.82
N CYS A 175 -10.44 4.37 5.89
CA CYS A 175 -9.15 4.36 5.22
C CYS A 175 -8.16 5.36 5.86
N ALA A 176 -7.39 4.93 6.86
CA ALA A 176 -6.39 5.78 7.51
C ALA A 176 -5.34 6.39 6.56
N ILE A 177 -5.01 5.72 5.44
CA ILE A 177 -4.09 6.30 4.43
C ILE A 177 -4.73 7.44 3.64
N TRP A 178 -6.05 7.42 3.45
CA TRP A 178 -6.79 8.55 2.89
C TRP A 178 -6.64 9.77 3.80
N ASP A 179 -6.92 9.60 5.10
CA ASP A 179 -6.82 10.66 6.09
C ASP A 179 -5.41 11.24 6.19
N TYR A 180 -4.40 10.37 6.21
CA TYR A 180 -3.00 10.79 6.18
C TYR A 180 -2.68 11.68 4.96
N ARG A 181 -3.13 11.27 3.76
CA ARG A 181 -2.90 12.03 2.52
C ARG A 181 -3.68 13.35 2.51
N GLU A 182 -4.94 13.35 2.91
CA GLU A 182 -5.73 14.59 3.02
C GLU A 182 -5.13 15.56 4.03
N GLN A 183 -4.66 15.06 5.17
CA GLN A 183 -3.99 15.87 6.17
C GLN A 183 -2.69 16.48 5.64
N ALA A 184 -1.89 15.70 4.90
CA ALA A 184 -0.68 16.21 4.24
C ALA A 184 -1.03 17.31 3.23
N ARG A 185 -2.08 17.12 2.41
CA ARG A 185 -2.54 18.13 1.44
C ARG A 185 -2.97 19.43 2.13
N ARG A 186 -3.76 19.34 3.20
CA ARG A 186 -4.19 20.50 4.01
C ARG A 186 -3.02 21.21 4.68
N SER A 187 -1.94 20.47 4.96
CA SER A 187 -0.70 21.01 5.53
C SER A 187 0.23 21.61 4.49
N GLY A 188 -0.19 21.70 3.21
CA GLY A 188 0.56 22.34 2.13
C GLY A 188 1.57 21.42 1.44
N VAL A 189 1.58 20.12 1.73
CA VAL A 189 2.41 19.16 0.99
C VAL A 189 1.87 19.04 -0.43
N THR A 190 2.73 19.27 -1.42
CA THR A 190 2.38 19.04 -2.83
C THR A 190 2.11 17.57 -3.06
N ILE A 191 0.83 17.21 -3.18
CA ILE A 191 0.42 15.86 -3.53
C ILE A 191 0.39 15.74 -5.05
N THR A 192 1.18 14.80 -5.54
CA THR A 192 1.37 14.52 -6.97
C THR A 192 0.13 13.92 -7.65
N LEU A 193 -0.76 13.29 -6.86
CA LEU A 193 -1.94 12.57 -7.36
C LEU A 193 -3.22 13.39 -7.17
N ALA A 194 -4.10 13.32 -8.17
CA ALA A 194 -5.41 13.96 -8.11
C ALA A 194 -6.30 13.40 -6.99
N SER A 195 -6.19 12.09 -6.71
CA SER A 195 -6.91 11.41 -5.63
C SER A 195 -5.95 10.61 -4.75
N PRO A 196 -6.13 10.59 -3.42
CA PRO A 196 -5.41 9.67 -2.54
C PRO A 196 -5.55 8.20 -2.94
N CYS A 197 -6.62 7.82 -3.65
CA CYS A 197 -6.89 6.45 -4.04
C CYS A 197 -6.22 6.03 -5.36
N THR A 198 -5.75 6.95 -6.22
CA THR A 198 -5.34 6.62 -7.61
C THR A 198 -4.32 5.47 -7.65
N TYR A 199 -3.22 5.60 -6.93
CA TYR A 199 -2.19 4.56 -6.93
C TYR A 199 -2.64 3.29 -6.19
N CYS A 200 -3.40 3.43 -5.10
CA CYS A 200 -3.88 2.29 -4.32
C CYS A 200 -4.78 1.37 -5.15
N THR A 201 -5.69 1.92 -5.96
CA THR A 201 -6.59 1.09 -6.79
C THR A 201 -5.82 0.36 -7.88
N HIS A 202 -4.82 0.98 -8.49
CA HIS A 202 -3.91 0.32 -9.43
C HIS A 202 -3.10 -0.80 -8.75
N ALA A 203 -2.47 -0.51 -7.62
CA ALA A 203 -1.60 -1.44 -6.91
C ALA A 203 -2.37 -2.68 -6.40
N LEU A 204 -3.53 -2.49 -5.77
CA LEU A 204 -4.32 -3.60 -5.24
C LEU A 204 -4.92 -4.44 -6.36
N SER A 205 -5.43 -3.82 -7.42
CA SER A 205 -5.91 -4.55 -8.60
C SER A 205 -4.80 -5.34 -9.28
N ALA A 206 -3.59 -4.78 -9.37
CA ALA A 206 -2.43 -5.46 -9.95
C ALA A 206 -2.00 -6.66 -9.10
N ASN A 207 -1.96 -6.54 -7.78
CA ASN A 207 -1.63 -7.65 -6.88
C ASN A 207 -2.62 -8.81 -7.01
N ILE A 208 -3.92 -8.54 -7.08
CA ILE A 208 -4.95 -9.56 -7.29
C ILE A 208 -4.74 -10.26 -8.64
N ARG A 209 -4.49 -9.50 -9.72
CA ARG A 209 -4.23 -10.06 -11.06
C ARG A 209 -2.97 -10.91 -11.12
N ALA A 210 -1.89 -10.47 -10.46
CA ALA A 210 -0.63 -11.20 -10.42
C ALA A 210 -0.78 -12.57 -9.73
N LYS A 211 -1.78 -12.73 -8.85
CA LYS A 211 -2.15 -14.01 -8.25
C LYS A 211 -3.18 -14.81 -9.07
N GLY A 212 -3.50 -14.37 -10.28
CA GLY A 212 -4.38 -15.08 -11.21
C GLY A 212 -5.89 -14.84 -11.01
N PHE A 213 -6.28 -13.82 -10.24
CA PHE A 213 -7.68 -13.52 -9.95
C PHE A 213 -8.17 -12.25 -10.66
N ARG A 214 -9.47 -12.17 -10.89
CA ARG A 214 -10.15 -10.96 -11.39
C ARG A 214 -10.44 -10.03 -10.21
N PRO A 215 -9.87 -8.80 -10.18
CA PRO A 215 -10.22 -7.82 -9.17
C PRO A 215 -11.53 -7.10 -9.51
N ALA A 216 -12.29 -6.75 -8.48
CA ALA A 216 -13.28 -5.68 -8.52
C ALA A 216 -13.13 -4.81 -7.28
N TYR A 217 -13.50 -3.53 -7.39
CA TYR A 217 -13.52 -2.63 -6.25
C TYR A 217 -14.56 -1.54 -6.40
N ARG A 218 -14.99 -0.99 -5.26
CA ARG A 218 -15.80 0.23 -5.20
C ARG A 218 -15.24 1.15 -4.13
N LEU A 219 -15.04 2.42 -4.47
CA LEU A 219 -14.74 3.45 -3.46
C LEU A 219 -16.03 3.81 -2.73
N GLN A 220 -15.94 4.00 -1.42
CA GLN A 220 -17.08 4.28 -0.57
C GLN A 220 -16.81 5.52 0.27
N SER A 221 -17.89 6.24 0.58
CA SER A 221 -17.89 7.31 1.57
C SER A 221 -19.07 7.03 2.49
N GLY A 222 -18.82 6.90 3.78
CA GLY A 222 -19.82 6.56 4.78
C GLY A 222 -19.68 7.41 6.05
N PRO A 223 -20.51 7.12 7.08
CA PRO A 223 -20.49 7.85 8.35
C PRO A 223 -19.13 7.80 9.07
N THR A 224 -18.38 6.72 8.88
CA THR A 224 -17.04 6.50 9.44
C THR A 224 -15.92 7.10 8.59
N GLY A 225 -16.24 7.73 7.45
CA GLY A 225 -15.27 8.37 6.56
C GLY A 225 -15.14 7.68 5.20
N HIS A 226 -13.98 7.85 4.57
CA HIS A 226 -13.69 7.26 3.26
C HIS A 226 -13.24 5.81 3.40
N GLY A 227 -13.75 4.94 2.54
CA GLY A 227 -13.50 3.51 2.56
C GLY A 227 -13.44 2.91 1.15
N CYS A 228 -13.27 1.60 1.08
CA CYS A 228 -13.36 0.87 -0.18
C CYS A 228 -13.72 -0.60 0.04
N HIS A 229 -14.44 -1.15 -0.91
CA HIS A 229 -14.75 -2.57 -0.99
C HIS A 229 -13.89 -3.22 -2.08
N TRP A 230 -13.36 -4.40 -1.79
CA TRP A 230 -12.49 -5.17 -2.67
C TRP A 230 -12.97 -6.61 -2.80
N GLU A 231 -12.92 -7.12 -4.02
CA GLU A 231 -13.26 -8.50 -4.36
C GLU A 231 -12.14 -9.11 -5.21
N ALA A 232 -11.87 -10.40 -4.97
CA ALA A 232 -11.07 -11.26 -5.83
C ALA A 232 -11.94 -12.45 -6.22
N SER A 233 -12.03 -12.74 -7.52
CA SER A 233 -12.78 -13.89 -8.04
C SER A 233 -11.93 -14.70 -9.01
N ALA A 234 -12.12 -16.01 -9.05
CA ALA A 234 -11.54 -16.86 -10.07
C ALA A 234 -11.91 -16.36 -11.46
N VAL A 235 -10.98 -16.48 -12.40
CA VAL A 235 -11.26 -16.23 -13.80
C VAL A 235 -12.03 -17.44 -14.30
N THR A 236 -13.34 -17.30 -14.50
CA THR A 236 -14.13 -18.36 -15.13
C THR A 236 -13.60 -18.51 -16.54
N GLU A 237 -12.92 -19.61 -16.86
CA GLU A 237 -12.59 -19.96 -18.23
C GLU A 237 -13.92 -20.09 -18.98
N GLY A 238 -14.21 -19.10 -19.82
CA GLY A 238 -15.31 -19.18 -20.76
C GLY A 238 -15.02 -20.33 -21.71
N THR A 239 -15.86 -21.36 -21.62
CA THR A 239 -16.23 -22.35 -22.64
C THR A 239 -15.42 -22.23 -23.93
N GLU A 240 -14.56 -23.22 -24.20
CA GLU A 240 -14.10 -23.51 -25.56
C GLU A 240 -15.33 -23.51 -26.48
N GLU A 241 -15.43 -22.50 -27.36
CA GLU A 241 -16.33 -22.57 -28.51
C GLU A 241 -15.93 -23.80 -29.30
N GLY A 242 -16.71 -24.86 -29.14
CA GLY A 242 -16.65 -26.05 -29.96
C GLY A 242 -16.66 -25.60 -31.41
N THR A 243 -15.53 -25.80 -32.08
CA THR A 243 -15.41 -25.81 -33.52
C THR A 243 -16.18 -27.02 -34.03
N GLY A 244 -17.51 -26.89 -34.03
CA GLY A 244 -18.44 -27.80 -34.68
C GLY A 244 -18.29 -27.66 -36.18
N THR A 245 -17.36 -28.43 -36.74
CA THR A 245 -17.33 -28.71 -38.17
C THR A 245 -18.36 -29.80 -38.46
N ARG A 246 -19.47 -29.44 -39.12
CA ARG A 246 -20.08 -30.16 -40.27
C ARG A 246 -21.37 -29.51 -40.72
#